data_AF-H0EX36-F1
#
_entry.id   AF-H0EX36-F1
#
_cell.length_a   1.000
_cell.length_b   1.000
_cell.length_c   1.000
_cell.angle_alpha   90.00
_cell.angle_beta   90.00
_cell.angle_gamma   90.00
#
_symmetry.space_group_name_H-M   'P 1'
#
loop_
_entity.id
_entity.type
_entity.pdbx_description
1 polymer ?
#
loop_
_entity_poly.entity_id
_entity_poly.type
_entity_poly.pdbx_seq_one_letter_code
_entity_poly.pdbx_strand_id
1 'polypeptide(L)'
;MIDRRVYSIDQISEAFNVLIDARSRADYDKDLELQGQTNDIGGVGNQQNFHTGIETMDLDDLETEEGQGIWYRGCRCGETRGFLIVQRELEEAVDDGEIDVGCRGCSLWLKVLFAVIDIGDRDSDDDDPKFESPGLLKKF
;
A
#
# COMPACT_ATOMS: atom_id res chain seq x y z
N MET A 1 14.65 11.07 -5.32
CA MET A 1 16.03 10.56 -5.14
C MET A 1 15.94 9.05 -5.10
N ILE A 2 16.50 8.35 -6.08
CA ILE A 2 16.58 6.88 -6.08
C ILE A 2 17.45 6.49 -4.88
N ASP A 3 16.90 5.75 -3.91
CA ASP A 3 17.72 5.15 -2.85
C ASP A 3 18.52 3.99 -3.46
N ARG A 4 19.56 4.34 -4.21
CA ARG A 4 20.55 3.39 -4.70
C ARG A 4 21.37 2.98 -3.50
N ARG A 5 20.88 2.00 -2.74
CA ARG A 5 21.62 1.40 -1.63
C ARG A 5 22.97 0.93 -2.16
N VAL A 6 24.02 1.69 -1.83
CA VAL A 6 25.40 1.35 -2.19
C VAL A 6 25.89 0.42 -1.11
N TYR A 7 26.02 -0.86 -1.45
CA TYR A 7 26.62 -1.86 -0.58
C TYR A 7 28.13 -1.91 -0.81
N SER A 8 28.89 -2.02 0.27
CA SER A 8 30.33 -2.29 0.21
C SER A 8 30.61 -3.73 -0.24
N ILE A 9 31.82 -3.97 -0.73
CA ILE A 9 32.26 -5.31 -1.14
C ILE A 9 32.20 -6.29 0.05
N ASP A 10 32.52 -5.82 1.25
CA ASP A 10 32.49 -6.64 2.47
C ASP A 10 31.06 -7.08 2.80
N GLN A 11 30.08 -6.17 2.71
CA GLN A 11 28.65 -6.50 2.90
C GLN A 11 28.14 -7.51 1.87
N ILE A 12 28.56 -7.38 0.61
CA ILE A 12 28.18 -8.33 -0.44
C ILE A 12 28.81 -9.70 -0.15
N SER A 13 30.06 -9.72 0.32
CA SER A 13 30.79 -10.96 0.64
C SER A 13 30.19 -11.68 1.84
N GLU A 14 29.78 -10.94 2.87
CA GLU A 14 29.08 -11.48 4.03
C GLU A 14 27.74 -12.12 3.63
N ALA A 15 26.91 -11.39 2.88
CA ALA A 15 25.63 -11.91 2.39
C ALA A 15 25.84 -13.18 1.54
N PHE A 16 26.85 -13.19 0.67
CA PHE A 16 27.20 -14.36 -0.13
C PHE A 16 27.60 -15.57 0.74
N ASN A 17 28.39 -15.36 1.79
CA ASN A 17 28.82 -16.44 2.68
C ASN A 17 27.65 -17.04 3.47
N VAL A 18 26.68 -16.22 3.87
CA VAL A 18 25.45 -16.70 4.50
C VAL A 18 24.60 -17.50 3.51
N LEU A 19 24.45 -16.99 2.29
CA LEU A 19 23.60 -17.60 1.29
C LEU A 19 24.22 -18.84 0.64
N ILE A 20 25.54 -18.99 0.55
CA ILE A 20 26.17 -20.15 -0.10
C ILE A 20 26.06 -21.43 0.74
N ASP A 21 26.05 -21.31 2.07
CA ASP A 21 25.91 -22.46 2.96
C ASP A 21 24.44 -22.81 3.18
N ALA A 22 24.07 -24.07 2.94
CA ALA A 22 22.68 -24.50 2.95
C ALA A 22 22.03 -24.41 4.35
N ARG A 23 22.80 -24.56 5.44
CA ARG A 23 22.29 -24.43 6.80
C ARG A 23 22.08 -22.97 7.16
N SER A 24 23.11 -22.15 6.94
CA SER A 24 23.06 -20.71 7.21
C SER A 24 21.98 -20.01 6.40
N ARG A 25 21.75 -20.43 5.15
CA ARG A 25 20.61 -19.99 4.34
C ARG A 25 19.27 -20.39 4.96
N ALA A 26 19.10 -21.64 5.36
CA ALA A 26 17.84 -22.10 5.94
C ALA A 26 17.50 -21.39 7.27
N ASP A 27 18.52 -21.11 8.09
CA ASP A 27 18.35 -20.34 9.33
C ASP A 27 17.96 -18.87 9.02
N TYR A 28 18.59 -18.26 8.01
CA TYR A 28 18.24 -16.92 7.52
C TYR A 28 16.80 -16.87 6.97
N ASP A 29 16.43 -17.83 6.12
CA ASP A 29 15.08 -17.90 5.52
C ASP A 29 14.01 -18.07 6.61
N LYS A 30 14.29 -18.86 7.65
CA LYS A 30 13.39 -19.04 8.79
C LYS A 30 13.24 -17.75 9.62
N ASP A 31 14.33 -17.03 9.86
CA ASP A 31 14.28 -15.73 10.56
C ASP A 31 13.45 -14.71 9.77
N LEU A 32 13.60 -14.72 8.45
CA LEU A 32 12.85 -13.89 7.52
C LEU A 32 11.34 -14.19 7.55
N GLU A 33 10.95 -15.47 7.59
CA GLU A 33 9.55 -15.88 7.74
C GLU A 33 8.95 -15.42 9.08
N LEU A 34 9.72 -15.53 10.17
CA LEU A 34 9.30 -15.07 11.50
C LEU A 34 9.12 -13.55 11.55
N GLN A 35 10.03 -12.80 10.92
CA GLN A 35 9.91 -11.33 10.81
C GLN A 35 8.69 -10.92 9.97
N GLY A 36 8.40 -11.65 8.89
CA GLY A 36 7.19 -11.45 8.09
C GLY A 36 5.91 -11.55 8.91
N GLN A 37 5.80 -12.56 9.79
CA GLN A 37 4.62 -12.77 10.64
C GLN A 37 4.40 -11.68 11.69
N THR A 38 5.47 -11.02 12.16
CA THR A 38 5.34 -9.92 13.13
C THR A 38 4.80 -8.62 12.52
N ASN A 39 4.86 -8.48 11.20
CA ASN A 39 4.38 -7.31 10.48
C ASN A 39 2.88 -7.37 10.13
N ASP A 40 2.24 -8.54 10.24
CA ASP A 40 0.80 -8.74 9.99
C ASP A 40 -0.10 -8.41 11.20
N ILE A 41 0.48 -8.28 12.41
CA ILE A 41 -0.28 -8.00 13.63
C ILE A 41 -0.40 -6.49 13.84
N GLY A 42 -1.27 -5.88 13.05
CA GLY A 42 -1.83 -4.55 13.36
C GLY A 42 -1.41 -3.46 12.39
N GLY A 43 -2.07 -3.41 11.23
CA GLY A 43 -2.63 -2.25 10.53
C GLY A 43 -1.81 -0.98 10.25
N VAL A 44 -0.65 -0.76 10.86
CA VAL A 44 0.17 0.44 10.73
C VAL A 44 1.63 0.04 11.03
N GLY A 45 2.27 -0.66 10.10
CA GLY A 45 3.61 -1.24 10.30
C GLY A 45 4.55 -0.91 9.14
N ASN A 46 5.62 -0.18 9.46
CA ASN A 46 6.70 0.24 8.56
C ASN A 46 7.21 -0.94 7.71
N GLN A 47 6.80 -0.90 6.44
CA GLN A 47 6.92 -1.92 5.42
C GLN A 47 8.39 -2.23 5.06
N GLN A 48 9.03 -3.15 5.77
CA GLN A 48 10.06 -4.00 5.13
C GLN A 48 9.32 -5.08 4.33
N ASN A 49 8.49 -4.64 3.37
CA ASN A 49 7.62 -5.52 2.60
C ASN A 49 8.47 -6.36 1.65
N PHE A 50 8.21 -7.66 1.66
CA PHE A 50 8.48 -8.51 0.52
C PHE A 50 7.62 -8.02 -0.65
N HIS A 51 8.12 -7.03 -1.40
CA HIS A 51 7.41 -6.48 -2.55
C HIS A 51 7.52 -7.46 -3.72
N THR A 52 6.54 -8.34 -3.84
CA THR A 52 6.36 -9.33 -4.91
C THR A 52 5.99 -8.68 -6.24
N GLY A 53 6.75 -7.68 -6.72
CA GLY A 53 6.66 -7.09 -8.06
C GLY A 53 5.36 -6.34 -8.43
N ILE A 54 4.24 -6.63 -7.76
CA ILE A 54 2.90 -6.10 -7.93
C ILE A 54 2.39 -5.73 -6.55
N GLU A 55 2.11 -4.45 -6.33
CA GLU A 55 1.44 -3.95 -5.12
C GLU A 55 -0.06 -3.78 -5.41
N THR A 56 -0.93 -3.99 -4.43
CA THR A 56 -2.39 -3.80 -4.57
C THR A 56 -2.87 -2.74 -3.60
N MET A 57 -3.67 -1.78 -4.07
CA MET A 57 -4.17 -0.64 -3.29
C MET A 57 -5.57 -0.24 -3.74
N ASP A 58 -6.32 0.44 -2.86
CA ASP A 58 -7.60 1.03 -3.21
C ASP A 58 -7.40 2.41 -3.88
N LEU A 59 -8.31 2.82 -4.76
CA LEU A 59 -8.22 4.11 -5.45
C LEU A 59 -8.21 5.31 -4.49
N ASP A 60 -8.89 5.20 -3.35
CA ASP A 60 -8.99 6.24 -2.33
C ASP A 60 -7.67 6.47 -1.56
N ASP A 61 -6.72 5.52 -1.64
CA ASP A 61 -5.39 5.65 -1.05
C ASP A 61 -4.40 6.42 -1.96
N LEU A 62 -4.77 6.70 -3.21
CA LEU A 62 -3.92 7.42 -4.16
C LEU A 62 -4.05 8.95 -3.99
N GLU A 63 -2.98 9.67 -4.31
CA GLU A 63 -3.03 11.12 -4.38
C GLU A 63 -3.86 11.56 -5.60
N THR A 64 -4.74 12.54 -5.44
CA THR A 64 -5.57 13.06 -6.53
C THR A 64 -5.34 14.54 -6.77
N GLU A 65 -5.35 14.96 -8.03
CA GLU A 65 -5.42 16.38 -8.40
C GLU A 65 -6.90 16.76 -8.58
N GLU A 66 -7.47 17.38 -7.55
CA GLU A 66 -8.89 17.75 -7.51
C GLU A 66 -9.32 18.48 -8.80
N GLY A 67 -10.31 17.92 -9.49
CA GLY A 67 -10.90 18.49 -10.71
C GLY A 67 -10.22 18.08 -12.03
N GLN A 68 -9.13 17.32 -12.01
CA GLN A 68 -8.47 16.84 -13.23
C GLN A 68 -8.78 15.39 -13.58
N GLY A 69 -9.38 14.62 -12.66
CA GLY A 69 -9.61 13.19 -12.86
C GLY A 69 -8.29 12.43 -13.00
N ILE A 70 -7.32 12.76 -12.15
CA ILE A 70 -5.99 12.14 -12.14
C ILE A 70 -5.74 11.59 -10.75
N TRP A 71 -5.31 10.34 -10.70
CA TRP A 71 -4.81 9.68 -9.50
C TRP A 71 -3.37 9.28 -9.72
N TYR A 72 -2.52 9.50 -8.74
CA TYR A 72 -1.12 9.18 -8.86
C TYR A 72 -0.51 8.76 -7.52
N ARG A 73 0.63 8.08 -7.61
CA ARG A 73 1.44 7.72 -6.46
C ARG A 73 2.91 7.73 -6.84
N GLY A 74 3.75 8.15 -5.88
CA GLY A 74 5.19 7.95 -5.96
C GLY A 74 5.56 6.46 -6.00
N CYS A 75 6.51 6.10 -6.86
CA CYS A 75 7.11 4.77 -6.84
C CYS A 75 8.36 4.75 -5.97
N ARG A 76 8.63 3.61 -5.31
CA ARG A 76 9.86 3.37 -4.52
C ARG A 76 11.16 3.50 -5.31
N CYS A 77 11.11 3.50 -6.65
CA CYS A 77 12.28 3.86 -7.47
C CYS A 77 12.65 5.34 -7.36
N GLY A 78 11.81 6.19 -6.76
CA GLY A 78 12.04 7.61 -6.54
C GLY A 78 11.36 8.53 -7.56
N GLU A 79 10.49 7.99 -8.43
CA GLU A 79 9.64 8.76 -9.34
C GLU A 79 8.39 9.23 -8.59
N THR A 80 8.14 10.54 -8.54
CA THR A 80 7.06 11.14 -7.74
C THR A 80 5.68 10.83 -8.32
N ARG A 81 5.57 10.69 -9.64
CA ARG A 81 4.34 10.25 -10.32
C ARG A 81 4.60 8.94 -11.04
N GLY A 82 5.09 7.97 -10.27
CA GLY A 82 5.52 6.67 -10.78
C GLY A 82 4.34 5.92 -11.38
N PHE A 83 3.26 5.82 -10.62
CA PHE A 83 1.98 5.29 -11.07
C PHE A 83 1.06 6.47 -11.32
N LEU A 84 0.49 6.56 -12.52
CA LEU A 84 -0.41 7.64 -12.90
C LEU A 84 -1.59 7.03 -13.66
N ILE A 85 -2.78 7.37 -13.22
CA ILE A 85 -4.05 6.87 -13.69
C ILE A 85 -4.89 8.09 -14.08
N VAL A 86 -5.45 8.05 -15.28
CA VAL A 86 -6.39 9.08 -15.73
C VAL A 86 -7.82 8.55 -15.72
N GLN A 87 -8.79 9.43 -15.55
CA GLN A 87 -10.21 9.08 -15.49
C GLN A 87 -10.66 8.19 -16.64
N ARG A 88 -10.21 8.46 -17.87
CA ARG A 88 -10.54 7.64 -19.04
C ARG A 88 -10.12 6.18 -18.87
N GLU A 89 -8.98 5.91 -18.23
CA GLU A 89 -8.51 4.54 -18.00
C GLU A 89 -9.39 3.81 -16.97
N LEU A 90 -9.87 4.53 -15.94
CA LEU A 90 -10.84 3.98 -14.99
C LEU A 90 -12.21 3.73 -15.62
N GLU A 91 -12.68 4.63 -16.50
CA GLU A 91 -13.92 4.46 -17.25
C GLU A 91 -13.87 3.24 -18.18
N GLU A 92 -12.70 2.97 -18.80
CA GLU A 92 -12.50 1.78 -19.65
C GLU A 92 -12.43 0.49 -18.82
N ALA A 93 -11.89 0.54 -17.60
CA ALA A 93 -11.75 -0.60 -16.69
C ALA A 93 -12.94 -0.77 -15.72
N VAL A 94 -14.04 -0.05 -15.94
CA VAL A 94 -15.18 -0.01 -15.00
C VAL A 94 -15.81 -1.38 -14.76
N ASP A 95 -15.89 -2.20 -15.81
CA ASP A 95 -16.47 -3.54 -15.76
C ASP A 95 -15.62 -4.51 -14.94
N ASP A 96 -14.30 -4.28 -14.89
CA ASP A 96 -13.35 -5.10 -14.14
C ASP A 96 -13.29 -4.69 -12.66
N GLY A 97 -13.51 -3.40 -12.34
CA GLY A 97 -13.37 -2.85 -10.99
C GLY A 97 -11.92 -2.82 -10.49
N GLU A 98 -10.96 -3.07 -11.38
CA GLU A 98 -9.54 -3.03 -11.09
C GLU A 98 -8.72 -2.59 -12.30
N ILE A 99 -7.57 -1.98 -12.07
CA ILE A 99 -6.65 -1.58 -13.14
C ILE A 99 -5.19 -1.82 -12.74
N ASP A 100 -4.40 -2.38 -13.66
CA ASP A 100 -2.97 -2.63 -13.47
C ASP A 100 -2.12 -1.55 -14.16
N VAL A 101 -1.32 -0.84 -13.38
CA VAL A 101 -0.58 0.35 -13.82
C VAL A 101 0.91 0.14 -13.62
N GLY A 102 1.66 0.29 -14.70
CA GLY A 102 3.12 0.22 -14.68
C GLY A 102 3.76 1.52 -14.16
N CYS A 103 4.83 1.39 -13.39
CA CYS A 103 5.63 2.54 -13.01
C CYS A 103 6.37 3.13 -14.22
N ARG A 104 6.32 4.45 -14.42
CA ARG A 104 7.03 5.14 -15.51
C ARG A 104 8.56 5.10 -15.39
N GLY A 105 9.09 4.89 -14.19
CA GLY A 105 10.52 4.93 -13.90
C GLY A 105 11.18 3.56 -13.72
N CYS A 106 10.42 2.46 -13.69
CA CYS A 106 10.96 1.11 -13.49
C CYS A 106 10.02 0.03 -14.08
N SER A 107 10.12 -1.22 -13.63
CA SER A 107 9.30 -2.35 -14.11
C SER A 107 8.29 -2.86 -13.07
N LEU A 108 7.96 -2.03 -12.09
CA LEU A 108 6.98 -2.37 -11.05
C LEU A 108 5.57 -2.10 -11.53
N TRP A 109 4.64 -2.88 -10.97
CA TRP A 109 3.22 -2.77 -11.27
C TRP A 109 2.43 -2.47 -9.99
N LEU A 110 1.34 -1.73 -10.14
CA LEU A 110 0.37 -1.42 -9.10
C LEU A 110 -1.01 -1.82 -9.60
N LYS A 111 -1.66 -2.77 -8.92
CA LYS A 111 -3.07 -3.09 -9.09
C LYS A 111 -3.88 -2.15 -8.23
N VAL A 112 -4.80 -1.41 -8.84
CA VAL A 112 -5.68 -0.48 -8.13
C VAL A 112 -7.11 -1.00 -8.20
N LEU A 113 -7.73 -1.19 -7.05
CA LEU A 113 -9.12 -1.61 -6.91
C LEU A 113 -10.03 -0.38 -6.78
N PHE A 114 -11.17 -0.39 -7.47
CA PHE A 114 -12.15 0.69 -7.40
C PHE A 114 -13.57 0.20 -7.64
N ALA A 115 -14.54 0.97 -7.15
CA ALA A 115 -15.95 0.72 -7.38
C ALA A 115 -16.65 2.01 -7.81
N VAL A 116 -17.57 1.91 -8.76
CA VAL A 116 -18.44 3.03 -9.14
C VAL A 116 -19.64 3.04 -8.21
N ILE A 117 -19.83 4.16 -7.52
CA ILE A 117 -21.00 4.39 -6.67
C ILE A 117 -22.01 5.19 -7.49
N ASP A 118 -23.17 4.60 -7.76
CA ASP A 118 -24.31 5.36 -8.27
C ASP A 118 -24.77 6.32 -7.18
N ILE A 119 -24.64 7.62 -7.43
CA ILE A 119 -25.14 8.68 -6.55
C ILE A 119 -26.66 8.77 -6.72
N GLY A 120 -27.36 7.70 -6.35
CA GLY A 120 -28.79 7.48 -6.54
C GLY A 120 -29.54 7.09 -5.27
N ASP A 121 -28.89 6.42 -4.31
CA ASP A 121 -29.52 5.96 -3.07
C ASP A 121 -28.91 6.67 -1.85
N ARG A 122 -29.32 7.92 -1.64
CA ARG A 122 -29.25 8.52 -0.29
C ARG A 122 -30.43 7.99 0.50
N ASP A 123 -30.36 6.74 0.92
CA ASP A 123 -31.22 6.28 2.00
C ASP A 123 -30.79 7.02 3.27
N SER A 124 -31.78 7.68 3.86
CA SER A 124 -31.64 8.58 4.99
C SER A 124 -31.60 7.72 6.27
N ASP A 125 -30.45 7.16 6.60
CA ASP A 125 -30.27 6.50 7.90
C ASP A 125 -29.95 7.53 8.99
N ASP A 126 -30.96 8.35 9.31
CA ASP A 126 -31.06 9.05 10.59
C ASP A 126 -31.40 8.01 11.69
N ASP A 127 -30.42 7.24 12.16
CA ASP A 127 -30.53 6.47 13.41
C ASP A 127 -29.40 6.85 14.36
N ASP A 128 -29.53 8.04 14.93
CA ASP A 128 -28.73 8.53 16.05
C ASP A 128 -29.16 7.81 17.35
N PRO A 129 -28.33 6.97 18.00
CA PRO A 129 -28.68 6.38 19.27
C PRO A 129 -28.54 7.42 20.39
N LYS A 130 -29.68 7.86 20.93
CA LYS A 130 -29.77 8.74 22.11
C LYS A 130 -29.02 8.14 23.29
N PHE A 131 -27.83 8.63 23.57
CA PHE A 131 -27.12 8.34 24.82
C PHE A 131 -27.67 9.24 25.93
N GLU A 132 -28.66 8.73 26.68
CA GLU A 132 -29.09 9.33 27.94
C GLU A 132 -27.92 9.29 28.93
N SER A 133 -27.37 10.46 29.26
CA SER A 133 -26.36 10.59 30.32
C SER A 133 -27.05 10.59 31.69
N PRO A 134 -26.79 9.59 32.57
CA PRO A 134 -27.21 9.66 33.96
C PRO A 134 -26.44 10.78 34.66
N GLY A 135 -27.20 11.70 35.24
CA GLY A 135 -26.69 12.91 35.86
C GLY A 135 -25.72 12.64 37.01
N LEU A 136 -24.69 13.48 37.10
CA LEU A 136 -23.96 13.64 38.34
C LEU A 136 -23.36 15.04 38.50
N LEU A 137 -23.64 15.58 39.69
CA LEU A 137 -22.90 16.60 40.43
C LEU A 137 -23.16 18.09 40.11
N LYS A 138 -23.91 18.73 41.00
CA LYS A 138 -23.41 19.94 41.68
C LYS A 138 -23.52 19.76 43.20
N LYS A 139 -22.40 19.38 43.80
CA LYS A 139 -22.05 19.75 45.16
C LYS A 139 -21.47 21.18 45.11
N PHE A 140 -21.49 21.85 46.26
CA PHE A 140 -21.21 23.26 46.57
C PHE A 140 -22.44 24.16 46.50
#